data_AF-A0A1H8UJZ5-F1
#
_entry.id   AF-A0A1H8UJZ5-F1
#
_cell.length_a   1.000
_cell.length_b   1.000
_cell.length_c   1.000
_cell.angle_alpha   90.00
_cell.angle_beta   90.00
_cell.angle_gamma   90.00
#
_symmetry.space_group_name_H-M   'P 1'
#
loop_
_entity.id
_entity.type
_entity.pdbx_description
1 polymer ?
#
loop_
_entity_poly.entity_id
_entity_poly.type
_entity_poly.pdbx_seq_one_letter_code
_entity_poly.pdbx_strand_id
1 'polypeptide(L)'
;MNRLTTNQGVPIGNNQSSRTAGQHGPTLLEDYQLLEKLAHFDRERVPERVVHARGAGAHGVFKVANSMKRYTKAAFLQHAGQETPVFVRFSTVTYVEPSYTILDGAASVRQVIDKPNNFGQAGLVWNRYSEQEQAAVIKNLTNDLRAVSERTQLLAICNFYRADAALGHLLADSLNVDISAYVSPSKQP
;
A
#
# COMPACT_ATOMS: atom_id res chain seq x y z
N MET A 1 -11.76 29.08 -28.91
CA MET A 1 -10.35 28.64 -28.80
C MET A 1 -9.89 28.88 -27.36
N ASN A 2 -9.45 27.84 -26.65
CA ASN A 2 -8.80 28.02 -25.35
C ASN A 2 -7.34 28.42 -25.63
N ARG A 3 -6.88 29.59 -25.18
CA ARG A 3 -5.48 30.03 -25.36
C ARG A 3 -4.61 29.33 -24.32
N LEU A 4 -3.40 28.93 -24.68
CA LEU A 4 -2.42 28.42 -23.72
C LEU A 4 -1.97 29.56 -22.81
N THR A 5 -1.96 29.34 -21.51
CA THR A 5 -1.60 30.35 -20.50
C THR A 5 -0.62 29.80 -19.49
N THR A 6 0.07 30.70 -18.79
CA THR A 6 0.75 30.40 -17.53
C THR A 6 -0.26 30.12 -16.43
N ASN A 7 0.23 29.68 -15.26
CA ASN A 7 -0.60 29.46 -14.08
C ASN A 7 -1.24 30.75 -13.56
N GLN A 8 -0.66 31.92 -13.88
CA GLN A 8 -1.22 33.24 -13.57
C GLN A 8 -2.19 33.77 -14.64
N GLY A 9 -2.55 32.93 -15.62
CA GLY A 9 -3.47 33.30 -16.70
C GLY A 9 -2.86 34.18 -17.80
N VAL A 10 -1.54 34.37 -17.82
CA VAL A 10 -0.86 35.17 -18.85
C VAL A 10 -0.80 34.36 -20.16
N PRO A 11 -1.24 34.91 -21.30
CA PRO A 11 -1.19 34.20 -22.58
C PRO A 11 0.24 33.85 -23.00
N ILE A 12 0.45 32.61 -23.42
CA ILE A 12 1.74 32.13 -23.94
C ILE A 12 1.81 32.39 -25.45
N GLY A 13 2.81 33.16 -25.88
CA GLY A 13 3.05 33.46 -27.30
C GLY A 13 3.76 32.32 -28.04
N ASN A 14 4.83 31.77 -27.46
CA ASN A 14 5.59 30.65 -28.03
C ASN A 14 5.86 29.59 -26.94
N ASN A 15 5.51 28.33 -27.21
CA ASN A 15 5.74 27.18 -26.30
C ASN A 15 6.69 26.13 -26.92
N GLN A 16 7.31 26.44 -28.05
CA GLN A 16 8.23 25.55 -28.77
C GLN A 16 9.70 25.95 -28.58
N SER A 17 9.97 27.11 -27.98
CA SER A 17 11.32 27.65 -27.83
C SER A 17 11.49 28.33 -26.48
N SER A 18 12.67 28.17 -25.89
CA SER A 18 13.12 28.94 -24.73
C SER A 18 13.62 30.33 -25.15
N ARG A 19 13.62 31.28 -24.23
CA ARG A 19 14.20 32.61 -24.43
C ARG A 19 15.70 32.59 -24.17
N THR A 20 16.49 32.93 -25.19
CA THR A 20 17.96 32.81 -25.19
C THR A 20 18.65 34.13 -25.51
N ALA A 21 19.93 34.28 -25.13
CA ALA A 21 20.79 35.40 -25.51
C ALA A 21 21.26 35.30 -26.98
N GLY A 22 20.34 35.44 -27.94
CA GLY A 22 20.59 35.23 -29.37
C GLY A 22 20.27 33.80 -29.82
N GLN A 23 20.34 33.52 -31.14
CA GLN A 23 19.84 32.25 -31.73
C GLN A 23 20.52 30.98 -31.19
N HIS A 24 21.79 31.07 -30.77
CA HIS A 24 22.56 29.96 -30.21
C HIS A 24 23.17 30.32 -28.84
N GLY A 25 22.56 31.28 -28.16
CA GLY A 25 23.02 31.73 -26.84
C GLY A 25 22.44 30.91 -25.69
N PRO A 26 22.94 31.11 -24.46
CA PRO A 26 22.38 30.49 -23.26
C PRO A 26 20.93 30.94 -22.99
N THR A 27 20.17 30.10 -22.31
CA THR A 27 18.82 30.42 -21.82
C THR A 27 18.88 31.47 -20.72
N LEU A 28 17.93 32.41 -20.75
CA LEU A 28 17.87 33.50 -19.79
C LEU A 28 16.98 33.17 -18.58
N LEU A 29 17.38 33.64 -17.40
CA LEU A 29 16.61 33.47 -16.16
C LEU A 29 15.28 34.27 -16.17
N GLU A 30 15.20 35.30 -17.02
CA GLU A 30 13.94 36.05 -17.24
C GLU A 30 12.85 35.24 -17.94
N ASP A 31 13.18 34.05 -18.46
CA ASP A 31 12.20 33.11 -19.03
C ASP A 31 11.36 32.44 -17.94
N TYR A 32 10.50 33.23 -17.30
CA TYR A 32 9.62 32.76 -16.24
C TYR A 32 8.63 31.69 -16.72
N GLN A 33 8.24 31.72 -18.00
CA GLN A 33 7.35 30.72 -18.60
C GLN A 33 8.01 29.34 -18.60
N LEU A 34 9.28 29.25 -19.01
CA LEU A 34 10.04 28.01 -18.98
C LEU A 34 10.24 27.51 -17.54
N LEU A 35 10.67 28.41 -16.64
CA LEU A 35 10.92 28.08 -15.24
C LEU A 35 9.67 27.55 -14.55
N GLU A 36 8.52 28.21 -14.75
CA GLU A 36 7.24 27.78 -14.18
C GLU A 36 6.86 26.37 -14.66
N LYS A 37 6.96 26.13 -15.97
CA LYS A 37 6.60 24.83 -16.59
C LYS A 37 7.48 23.69 -16.07
N LEU A 38 8.79 23.91 -16.00
CA LEU A 38 9.73 22.92 -15.48
C LEU A 38 9.55 22.71 -13.98
N ALA A 39 9.37 23.79 -13.20
CA ALA A 39 9.16 23.69 -11.77
C ALA A 39 7.89 22.89 -11.41
N HIS A 40 6.84 22.99 -12.22
CA HIS A 40 5.63 22.20 -12.07
C HIS A 40 5.84 20.73 -12.49
N PHE A 41 6.54 20.49 -13.60
CA PHE A 41 6.87 19.13 -14.06
C PHE A 41 7.72 18.37 -13.04
N ASP A 42 8.76 19.01 -12.52
CA ASP A 42 9.66 18.43 -11.51
C ASP A 42 8.94 18.06 -10.21
N ARG A 43 7.77 18.67 -9.95
CA ARG A 43 6.94 18.47 -8.76
C ARG A 43 5.65 17.70 -9.04
N GLU A 44 5.53 17.07 -10.20
CA GLU A 44 4.34 16.30 -10.56
C GLU A 44 4.21 15.01 -9.71
N ARG A 45 5.34 14.44 -9.30
CA ARG A 45 5.37 13.20 -8.52
C ARG A 45 5.13 13.50 -7.05
N VAL A 46 4.09 12.89 -6.50
CA VAL A 46 3.84 12.78 -5.07
C VAL A 46 4.17 11.35 -4.60
N PRO A 47 4.56 11.14 -3.33
CA PRO A 47 4.82 9.80 -2.82
C PRO A 47 3.65 8.87 -3.06
N GLU A 48 3.94 7.66 -3.55
CA GLU A 48 2.92 6.63 -3.70
C GLU A 48 2.42 6.12 -2.35
N ARG A 49 1.27 5.45 -2.35
CA ARG A 49 0.75 4.81 -1.12
C ARG A 49 1.68 3.66 -0.74
N VAL A 50 2.02 3.54 0.56
CA VAL A 50 2.90 2.48 1.11
C VAL A 50 2.44 1.07 0.69
N VAL A 51 1.12 0.86 0.60
CA VAL A 51 0.47 -0.33 0.02
C VAL A 51 -0.69 0.14 -0.85
N HIS A 52 -1.20 -0.72 -1.74
CA HIS A 52 -2.27 -0.32 -2.68
C HIS A 52 -1.86 0.83 -3.62
N ALA A 53 -0.57 0.93 -3.94
CA ALA A 53 0.00 1.96 -4.81
C ALA A 53 -0.69 1.95 -6.19
N ARG A 54 -0.76 0.79 -6.83
CA ARG A 54 -1.43 0.61 -8.12
C ARG A 54 -2.92 0.41 -7.95
N GLY A 55 -3.70 1.21 -8.67
CA GLY A 55 -5.16 1.11 -8.66
C GLY A 55 -5.84 1.98 -9.71
N ALA A 56 -7.11 1.70 -9.95
CA ALA A 56 -7.98 2.44 -10.87
C ALA A 56 -9.26 2.88 -10.15
N GLY A 57 -9.78 4.04 -10.51
CA GLY A 57 -10.99 4.62 -9.94
C GLY A 57 -12.18 4.57 -10.88
N ALA A 58 -13.39 4.40 -10.33
CA ALA A 58 -14.64 4.50 -11.06
C ALA A 58 -15.68 5.28 -10.23
N HIS A 59 -16.42 6.17 -10.90
CA HIS A 59 -17.60 6.81 -10.34
C HIS A 59 -18.82 5.92 -10.56
N GLY A 60 -19.77 5.95 -9.63
CA GLY A 60 -21.01 5.23 -9.74
C GLY A 60 -22.04 5.68 -8.73
N VAL A 61 -23.12 4.91 -8.64
CA VAL A 61 -24.23 5.16 -7.72
C VAL A 61 -24.53 3.87 -6.97
N PHE A 62 -24.57 3.96 -5.65
CA PHE A 62 -25.11 2.90 -4.80
C PHE A 62 -26.63 3.10 -4.65
N LYS A 63 -27.41 2.05 -4.92
CA LYS A 63 -28.87 2.07 -4.80
C LYS A 63 -29.34 1.08 -3.75
N VAL A 64 -30.11 1.56 -2.78
CA VAL A 64 -30.68 0.72 -1.73
C VAL A 64 -31.77 -0.16 -2.31
N ALA A 65 -31.61 -1.49 -2.26
CA ALA A 65 -32.66 -2.40 -2.71
C ALA A 65 -33.85 -2.41 -1.75
N ASN A 66 -33.59 -2.57 -0.45
CA ASN A 66 -34.58 -2.62 0.62
C ASN A 66 -34.18 -1.72 1.79
N SER A 67 -35.15 -1.07 2.44
CA SER A 67 -34.90 -0.21 3.60
C SER A 67 -34.30 -1.02 4.76
N MET A 68 -33.19 -0.54 5.31
CA MET A 68 -32.52 -1.14 6.48
C MET A 68 -32.84 -0.40 7.79
N LYS A 69 -33.90 0.43 7.80
CA LYS A 69 -34.29 1.28 8.94
C LYS A 69 -34.47 0.51 10.26
N ARG A 70 -34.86 -0.77 10.19
CA ARG A 70 -34.99 -1.65 11.36
C ARG A 70 -33.65 -1.91 12.06
N TYR A 71 -32.54 -1.91 11.32
CA TYR A 71 -31.22 -2.29 11.81
C TYR A 71 -30.28 -1.10 11.99
N THR A 72 -30.42 -0.04 11.18
CA THR A 72 -29.50 1.09 11.19
C THR A 72 -30.21 2.42 10.95
N LYS A 73 -29.66 3.49 11.55
CA LYS A 73 -30.04 4.88 11.31
C LYS A 73 -29.17 5.57 10.23
N ALA A 74 -28.30 4.81 9.56
CA ALA A 74 -27.45 5.33 8.49
C ALA A 74 -28.29 5.93 7.35
N ALA A 75 -28.08 7.22 7.06
CA ALA A 75 -28.94 8.00 6.17
C ALA A 75 -29.07 7.42 4.75
N PHE A 76 -28.00 6.82 4.21
CA PHE A 76 -27.96 6.28 2.85
C PHE A 76 -28.67 4.92 2.70
N LEU A 77 -29.21 4.34 3.78
CA LEU A 77 -29.89 3.03 3.81
C LEU A 77 -31.36 3.10 4.26
N GLN A 78 -31.91 4.31 4.43
CA GLN A 78 -33.22 4.50 5.06
C GLN A 78 -34.38 4.16 4.14
N HIS A 79 -34.28 4.47 2.85
CA HIS A 79 -35.38 4.31 1.90
C HIS A 79 -34.97 3.38 0.75
N ALA A 80 -35.85 2.43 0.40
CA ALA A 80 -35.66 1.61 -0.79
C ALA A 80 -35.66 2.49 -2.04
N GLY A 81 -34.76 2.23 -2.97
CA GLY A 81 -34.52 3.01 -4.18
C GLY A 81 -33.66 4.25 -3.99
N GLN A 82 -33.25 4.61 -2.76
CA GLN A 82 -32.38 5.75 -2.51
C GLN A 82 -31.02 5.58 -3.19
N GLU A 83 -30.61 6.59 -3.94
CA GLU A 83 -29.36 6.61 -4.70
C GLU A 83 -28.32 7.48 -3.97
N THR A 84 -27.11 6.96 -3.85
CA THR A 84 -25.98 7.62 -3.18
C THR A 84 -24.78 7.63 -4.12
N PRO A 85 -24.24 8.79 -4.52
CA PRO A 85 -23.03 8.86 -5.32
C PRO A 85 -21.85 8.20 -4.62
N VAL A 86 -21.11 7.36 -5.33
CA VAL A 86 -19.93 6.68 -4.81
C VAL A 86 -18.76 6.80 -5.76
N PHE A 87 -17.55 6.78 -5.20
CA PHE A 87 -16.32 6.63 -5.94
C PHE A 87 -15.58 5.42 -5.38
N VAL A 88 -15.30 4.45 -6.25
CA VAL A 88 -14.62 3.21 -5.87
C VAL A 88 -13.23 3.20 -6.47
N ARG A 89 -12.23 2.86 -5.65
CA ARG A 89 -10.85 2.65 -6.10
C ARG A 89 -10.46 1.18 -5.92
N PHE A 90 -10.27 0.49 -7.03
CA PHE A 90 -9.71 -0.86 -7.06
C PHE A 90 -8.19 -0.80 -6.97
N SER A 91 -7.54 -1.74 -6.28
CA SER A 91 -6.08 -1.72 -6.14
C SER A 91 -5.48 -3.09 -5.83
N THR A 92 -4.21 -3.27 -6.18
CA THR A 92 -3.41 -4.45 -5.80
C THR A 92 -2.60 -4.16 -4.55
N VAL A 93 -2.47 -5.11 -3.63
CA VAL A 93 -1.70 -4.92 -2.38
C VAL A 93 -0.20 -4.91 -2.65
N THR A 94 0.30 -5.95 -3.34
CA THR A 94 1.69 -6.08 -3.76
C THR A 94 1.85 -5.49 -5.15
N TYR A 95 2.47 -4.32 -5.20
CA TYR A 95 2.98 -3.73 -6.43
C TYR A 95 4.43 -3.35 -6.17
N VAL A 96 5.30 -3.68 -7.11
CA VAL A 96 6.62 -3.08 -7.17
C VAL A 96 6.66 -2.47 -8.55
N GLU A 97 6.95 -1.17 -8.59
CA GLU A 97 7.25 -0.47 -9.83
C GLU A 97 8.23 -1.33 -10.65
N PRO A 98 7.91 -1.66 -11.92
CA PRO A 98 8.95 -2.18 -12.79
C PRO A 98 10.05 -1.11 -12.85
N SER A 99 11.25 -1.43 -12.39
CA SER A 99 12.39 -0.56 -12.60
C SER A 99 12.58 -0.41 -14.11
N TYR A 100 12.38 0.80 -14.63
CA TYR A 100 12.64 1.11 -16.03
C TYR A 100 14.16 1.07 -16.27
N THR A 101 14.73 -0.12 -16.42
CA THR A 101 16.02 -0.27 -17.09
C THR A 101 15.70 -0.35 -18.57
N ILE A 102 15.59 0.80 -19.21
CA ILE A 102 15.54 0.88 -20.68
C ILE A 102 16.97 0.61 -21.14
N LEU A 103 17.32 -0.64 -21.40
CA LEU A 103 18.32 -1.12 -22.37
C LEU A 103 18.25 -2.66 -22.30
N ASP A 104 18.02 -3.30 -23.45
CA ASP A 104 17.96 -4.75 -23.70
C ASP A 104 16.64 -5.49 -23.39
N GLY A 105 15.67 -5.32 -24.29
CA GLY A 105 15.10 -6.42 -25.09
C GLY A 105 14.47 -7.66 -24.42
N ALA A 106 14.31 -7.73 -23.11
CA ALA A 106 13.68 -8.86 -22.44
C ALA A 106 12.60 -8.35 -21.49
N ALA A 107 11.35 -8.64 -21.81
CA ALA A 107 10.24 -8.48 -20.88
C ALA A 107 10.54 -9.31 -19.62
N SER A 108 10.94 -8.65 -18.54
CA SER A 108 11.13 -9.27 -17.24
C SER A 108 9.76 -9.63 -16.66
N VAL A 109 9.22 -10.78 -17.05
CA VAL A 109 8.24 -11.47 -16.22
C VAL A 109 8.96 -11.78 -14.90
N ARG A 110 8.38 -11.36 -13.78
CA ARG A 110 8.86 -11.74 -12.45
C ARG A 110 8.89 -13.27 -12.37
N GLN A 111 10.07 -13.86 -12.46
CA GLN A 111 10.23 -15.24 -12.02
C GLN A 111 10.01 -15.27 -10.51
N VAL A 112 9.14 -16.19 -10.07
CA VAL A 112 8.94 -16.47 -8.65
C VAL A 112 10.31 -16.83 -8.07
N ILE A 113 10.72 -16.16 -7.00
CA ILE A 113 11.96 -16.46 -6.31
C ILE A 113 11.83 -17.89 -5.77
N ASP A 114 12.73 -18.80 -6.14
CA ASP A 114 12.71 -20.23 -5.76
C ASP A 114 12.62 -20.47 -4.24
N LYS A 115 12.92 -19.44 -3.42
CA LYS A 115 12.82 -19.46 -1.96
C LYS A 115 12.08 -18.21 -1.45
N PRO A 116 10.75 -18.22 -1.38
CA PRO A 116 10.00 -17.10 -0.83
C PRO A 116 10.20 -17.00 0.70
N ASN A 117 10.80 -15.90 1.17
CA ASN A 117 10.89 -15.59 2.60
C ASN A 117 9.62 -14.87 3.07
N ASN A 118 8.52 -15.60 3.21
CA ASN A 118 7.21 -15.05 3.55
C ASN A 118 7.09 -14.56 5.01
N PHE A 119 8.00 -14.98 5.90
CA PHE A 119 7.87 -14.77 7.35
C PHE A 119 9.02 -13.98 7.98
N GLY A 120 10.15 -13.83 7.29
CA GLY A 120 11.36 -13.22 7.86
C GLY A 120 11.20 -11.76 8.26
N GLN A 121 10.37 -10.98 7.57
CA GLN A 121 10.11 -9.58 7.96
C GLN A 121 9.43 -9.50 9.34
N ALA A 122 8.47 -10.39 9.62
CA ALA A 122 7.78 -10.42 10.90
C ALA A 122 8.73 -10.81 12.04
N GLY A 123 9.63 -11.77 11.81
CA GLY A 123 10.68 -12.13 12.77
C GLY A 123 11.66 -10.99 13.04
N LEU A 124 12.10 -10.27 12.00
CA LEU A 124 12.97 -9.09 12.17
C LEU A 124 12.30 -7.96 12.93
N VAL A 125 10.97 -7.79 12.78
CA VAL A 125 10.21 -6.80 13.55
C VAL A 125 10.13 -7.22 15.02
N TRP A 126 9.78 -8.48 15.30
CA TRP A 126 9.73 -9.04 16.65
C TRP A 126 11.05 -8.87 17.41
N ASN A 127 12.17 -9.17 16.73
CA ASN A 127 13.50 -9.10 17.31
C ASN A 127 14.00 -7.66 17.54
N ARG A 128 13.30 -6.64 17.02
CA ARG A 128 13.59 -5.23 17.31
C ARG A 128 12.77 -4.67 18.47
N TYR A 129 11.72 -5.35 18.89
CA TYR A 129 10.88 -4.89 19.99
C TYR A 129 11.60 -5.02 21.33
N SER A 130 11.37 -4.04 22.19
CA SER A 130 11.71 -4.13 23.61
C SER A 130 10.88 -5.22 24.30
N GLU A 131 11.32 -5.71 25.46
CA GLU A 131 10.60 -6.73 26.22
C GLU A 131 9.14 -6.31 26.56
N GLN A 132 8.92 -5.02 26.80
CA GLN A 132 7.59 -4.48 27.08
C GLN A 132 6.68 -4.55 25.84
N GLU A 133 7.21 -4.23 24.66
CA GLU A 133 6.49 -4.32 23.40
C GLU A 133 6.21 -5.78 23.02
N GLN A 134 7.17 -6.67 23.23
CA GLN A 134 6.99 -8.11 23.03
C GLN A 134 5.88 -8.68 23.92
N ALA A 135 5.86 -8.32 25.21
CA ALA A 135 4.81 -8.71 26.14
C ALA A 135 3.43 -8.15 25.74
N ALA A 136 3.37 -6.90 25.28
CA ALA A 136 2.14 -6.30 24.80
C ALA A 136 1.59 -7.01 23.55
N VAL A 137 2.46 -7.38 22.61
CA VAL A 137 2.10 -8.15 21.41
C VAL A 137 1.53 -9.50 21.79
N ILE A 138 2.21 -10.27 22.64
CA ILE A 138 1.72 -11.58 23.10
C ILE A 138 0.37 -11.44 23.80
N LYS A 139 0.21 -10.45 24.68
CA LYS A 139 -1.06 -10.18 25.36
C LYS A 139 -2.20 -9.91 24.38
N ASN A 140 -1.98 -9.07 23.39
CA ASN A 140 -2.99 -8.73 22.39
C ASN A 140 -3.35 -9.94 21.53
N LEU A 141 -2.35 -10.64 20.99
CA LEU A 141 -2.56 -11.85 20.20
C LEU A 141 -3.30 -12.94 20.98
N THR A 142 -2.95 -13.12 22.26
CA THR A 142 -3.63 -14.09 23.12
C THR A 142 -5.10 -13.71 23.33
N ASN A 143 -5.39 -12.45 23.60
CA ASN A 143 -6.77 -11.98 23.79
C ASN A 143 -7.61 -12.17 22.53
N ASP A 144 -7.03 -11.88 21.36
CA ASP A 144 -7.72 -12.01 20.07
C ASP A 144 -7.94 -13.47 19.68
N LEU A 145 -6.98 -14.36 19.96
CA LEU A 145 -7.03 -15.76 19.54
C LEU A 145 -7.78 -16.68 20.52
N ARG A 146 -7.92 -16.30 21.79
CA ARG A 146 -8.52 -17.15 22.85
C ARG A 146 -9.94 -17.63 22.52
N ALA A 147 -10.75 -16.81 21.85
CA ALA A 147 -12.13 -17.15 21.49
C ALA A 147 -12.27 -17.88 20.15
N VAL A 148 -11.17 -18.05 19.41
CA VAL A 148 -11.16 -18.65 18.07
C VAL A 148 -11.00 -20.17 18.17
N SER A 149 -11.47 -20.92 17.18
CA SER A 149 -11.28 -22.38 17.13
C SER A 149 -9.80 -22.80 17.23
N GLU A 150 -9.54 -23.87 17.98
CA GLU A 150 -8.19 -24.44 18.22
C GLU A 150 -7.39 -24.68 16.93
N ARG A 151 -8.03 -25.16 15.85
CA ARG A 151 -7.40 -25.32 14.53
C ARG A 151 -6.79 -24.01 14.01
N THR A 152 -7.48 -22.90 14.17
CA THR A 152 -7.01 -21.58 13.71
C THR A 152 -5.94 -21.03 14.64
N GLN A 153 -6.06 -21.27 15.94
CA GLN A 153 -5.01 -20.95 16.91
C GLN A 153 -3.71 -21.66 16.53
N LEU A 154 -3.78 -22.97 16.25
CA LEU A 154 -2.64 -23.78 15.82
C LEU A 154 -2.01 -23.24 14.53
N LEU A 155 -2.81 -22.92 13.51
CA LEU A 155 -2.30 -22.34 12.25
C LEU A 155 -1.60 -20.99 12.48
N ALA A 156 -2.17 -20.14 13.32
CA ALA A 156 -1.57 -18.87 13.68
C ALA A 156 -0.22 -19.07 14.39
N ILE A 157 -0.19 -19.94 15.41
CA ILE A 157 1.03 -20.25 16.15
C ILE A 157 2.10 -20.81 15.20
N CYS A 158 1.77 -21.75 14.32
CA CYS A 158 2.73 -22.28 13.34
C CYS A 158 3.27 -21.21 12.38
N ASN A 159 2.45 -20.24 11.97
CA ASN A 159 2.91 -19.14 11.12
C ASN A 159 3.84 -18.18 11.88
N PHE A 160 3.53 -17.87 13.15
CA PHE A 160 4.41 -17.06 13.99
C PHE A 160 5.71 -17.80 14.31
N TYR A 161 5.67 -19.12 14.51
CA TYR A 161 6.85 -19.96 14.68
C TYR A 161 7.78 -19.91 13.47
N ARG A 162 7.22 -19.89 12.25
CA ARG A 162 7.99 -19.73 11.01
C ARG A 162 8.62 -18.34 10.87
N ALA A 163 8.08 -17.33 11.55
CA ALA A 163 8.65 -16.00 11.60
C ALA A 163 9.77 -15.91 12.65
N ASP A 164 9.52 -16.40 13.85
CA ASP A 164 10.47 -16.50 14.95
C ASP A 164 10.04 -17.61 15.94
N ALA A 165 10.98 -18.49 16.31
CA ALA A 165 10.67 -19.63 17.16
C ALA A 165 10.25 -19.21 18.59
N ALA A 166 10.87 -18.16 19.15
CA ALA A 166 10.56 -17.69 20.50
C ALA A 166 9.16 -17.07 20.54
N LEU A 167 8.79 -16.29 19.52
CA LEU A 167 7.44 -15.75 19.38
C LEU A 167 6.38 -16.86 19.33
N GLY A 168 6.63 -17.90 18.52
CA GLY A 168 5.71 -19.03 18.39
C GLY A 168 5.52 -19.79 19.70
N HIS A 169 6.61 -20.06 20.43
CA HIS A 169 6.55 -20.73 21.74
C HIS A 169 5.80 -19.90 22.79
N LEU A 170 6.13 -18.62 22.92
CA LEU A 170 5.47 -17.73 23.89
C LEU A 170 3.95 -17.63 23.67
N LEU A 171 3.53 -17.62 22.40
CA LEU A 171 2.11 -17.58 22.05
C LEU A 171 1.41 -18.93 22.27
N ALA A 172 2.12 -20.04 22.06
CA ALA A 172 1.60 -21.37 22.37
C ALA A 172 1.37 -21.54 23.87
N ASP A 173 2.34 -21.12 24.68
CA ASP A 173 2.29 -21.17 26.14
C ASP A 173 1.16 -20.28 26.68
N SER A 174 0.96 -19.09 26.12
CA SER A 174 -0.09 -18.16 26.55
C SER A 174 -1.51 -18.61 26.19
N LEU A 175 -1.65 -19.41 25.12
CA LEU A 175 -2.91 -20.02 24.68
C LEU A 175 -3.12 -21.45 25.24
N ASN A 176 -2.11 -22.02 25.88
CA ASN A 176 -2.09 -23.40 26.37
C ASN A 176 -2.38 -24.44 25.27
N VAL A 177 -1.76 -24.25 24.10
CA VAL A 177 -1.90 -25.13 22.92
C VAL A 177 -0.61 -25.92 22.71
N ASP A 178 -0.71 -27.24 22.66
CA ASP A 178 0.45 -28.11 22.39
C ASP A 178 0.83 -28.09 20.91
N ILE A 179 2.06 -27.64 20.64
CA ILE A 179 2.63 -27.53 19.29
C ILE A 179 3.75 -28.54 19.02
N SER A 180 4.08 -29.40 20.00
CA SER A 180 5.20 -30.35 19.92
C SER A 180 5.11 -31.30 18.72
N ALA A 181 3.88 -31.69 18.35
CA ALA A 181 3.63 -32.56 17.20
C ALA A 181 3.81 -31.87 15.83
N TYR A 182 3.87 -30.53 15.78
CA TYR A 182 3.81 -29.74 14.55
C TYR A 182 5.07 -28.91 14.28
N VAL A 183 5.99 -28.88 15.24
CA VAL A 183 7.24 -28.12 15.16
C VAL A 183 8.40 -29.11 15.08
N SER A 184 9.15 -29.10 13.98
CA SER A 184 10.37 -29.90 13.88
C SER A 184 11.46 -29.33 14.80
N PRO A 185 12.28 -30.16 15.48
CA PRO A 185 13.42 -29.67 16.23
C PRO A 185 14.32 -28.88 15.26
N SER A 186 14.63 -27.64 15.64
CA SER A 186 15.43 -26.73 14.84
C SER A 186 16.75 -27.40 14.45
N LYS A 187 17.07 -27.46 13.15
CA LYS A 187 18.47 -27.50 12.74
C LYS A 187 19.09 -26.18 13.18
N GLN A 188 19.80 -26.21 14.30
CA GLN A 188 20.74 -25.14 14.64
C GLN A 188 21.79 -25.02 13.53
N PRO A 189 22.28 -23.80 13.22
CA PRO A 189 23.45 -23.64 12.36
C PRO A 189 24.69 -24.32 12.95
#